data_AF-A0A6B3ER24-F1
#
_entry.id   AF-A0A6B3ER24-F1
#
_cell.length_a   1.000
_cell.length_b   1.000
_cell.length_c   1.000
_cell.angle_alpha   90.00
_cell.angle_beta   90.00
_cell.angle_gamma   90.00
#
_symmetry.space_group_name_H-M   'P 1'
#
loop_
_entity.id
_entity.type
_entity.pdbx_description
1 polymer ?
#
loop_
_entity_poly.entity_id
_entity_poly.type
_entity_poly.pdbx_seq_one_letter_code
_entity_poly.pdbx_strand_id
1 'polypeptide(L)' 'MSIVVTGATGQLGRLVLAGLLEKVPAGEIAAVVRSEEKGA' A
#
# COMPACT_ATOMS: atom_id res chain seq x y z
N MET A 1 -1.21 -10.03 10.91
CA MET A 1 -0.85 -10.77 9.67
C MET A 1 -0.29 -9.73 8.70
N SER A 2 0.70 -10.01 7.83
CA SER A 2 1.26 -8.93 6.97
C SER A 2 0.63 -8.95 5.58
N ILE A 3 0.05 -7.82 5.16
CA ILE A 3 -0.50 -7.61 3.80
C ILE A 3 0.50 -6.79 2.98
N VAL A 4 0.95 -7.33 1.85
CA VAL A 4 1.92 -6.65 0.98
C VAL A 4 1.22 -6.19 -0.31
N VAL A 5 1.22 -4.89 -0.56
CA VAL A 5 0.64 -4.29 -1.77
C VAL A 5 1.76 -3.85 -2.69
N THR A 6 1.97 -4.59 -3.78
CA THR A 6 2.90 -4.19 -4.85
C THR A 6 2.23 -3.23 -5.82
N GLY A 7 3.03 -2.42 -6.52
CA GLY A 7 2.47 -1.39 -7.41
C GLY A 7 1.63 -0.35 -6.65
N ALA A 8 2.00 -0.07 -5.39
CA ALA A 8 1.26 0.79 -4.47
C ALA A 8 0.96 2.19 -5.03
N THR A 9 1.78 2.68 -5.96
CA THR A 9 1.63 4.00 -6.60
C THR A 9 0.82 3.96 -7.90
N GLY A 10 0.30 2.80 -8.30
CA GLY A 10 -0.59 2.64 -9.44
C GLY A 10 -2.01 3.10 -9.12
N GLN A 11 -2.86 3.20 -10.14
CA GLN A 11 -4.26 3.59 -9.95
C GLN A 11 -4.99 2.62 -9.01
N LEU A 12 -4.88 1.32 -9.27
CA LEU A 12 -5.48 0.30 -8.41
C LEU A 12 -4.82 0.22 -7.03
N GLY A 13 -3.49 0.27 -6.98
CA GLY A 13 -2.73 0.16 -5.72
C GLY A 13 -3.16 1.19 -4.68
N ARG A 14 -3.36 2.45 -5.09
CA ARG A 14 -3.87 3.51 -4.20
C ARG A 14 -5.25 3.22 -3.64
N LEU A 15 -6.17 2.72 -4.48
CA LEU A 15 -7.52 2.37 -4.04
C LEU A 15 -7.52 1.18 -3.07
N VAL A 16 -6.68 0.18 -3.33
CA VAL A 16 -6.49 -0.96 -2.44
C VAL A 16 -5.95 -0.51 -1.08
N LEU A 17 -4.93 0.35 -1.06
CA LEU A 17 -4.39 0.89 0.20
C LEU A 17 -5.45 1.67 0.98
N ALA A 18 -6.22 2.53 0.32
CA ALA A 18 -7.30 3.28 0.96
C ALA A 18 -8.33 2.34 1.63
N GLY A 19 -8.81 1.33 0.91
CA GLY A 19 -9.76 0.36 1.46
C GLY A 19 -9.19 -0.58 2.53
N LEU A 20 -7.88 -0.84 2.52
CA LEU A 20 -7.23 -1.63 3.57
C LEU A 20 -7.05 -0.82 4.86
N LEU A 21 -6.70 0.46 4.76
CA LEU A 21 -6.54 1.33 5.92
C LEU A 21 -7.85 1.53 6.71
N GLU A 22 -9.00 1.31 6.08
CA GLU A 22 -10.32 1.29 6.76
C GLU A 22 -10.58 0.00 7.55
N LYS A 23 -9.85 -1.08 7.26
CA LYS A 23 -10.16 -2.44 7.74
C LYS A 23 -9.11 -3.02 8.66
N VAL A 24 -7.86 -2.62 8.50
CA VAL A 24 -6.74 -3.14 9.27
C VAL A 24 -5.81 -2.01 9.74
N PRO A 25 -5.09 -2.20 10.86
CA PRO A 25 -4.07 -1.26 11.29
C PRO A 25 -3.02 -1.03 10.21
N ALA A 26 -2.57 0.22 10.05
CA ALA A 26 -1.56 0.59 9.05
C ALA A 26 -0.24 -0.20 9.21
N GLY A 27 0.12 -0.56 10.45
CA GLY A 27 1.31 -1.38 10.74
C GLY A 27 1.24 -2.81 10.20
N GLU A 28 0.09 -3.26 9.71
CA GLU A 28 -0.08 -4.57 9.06
C GLU A 28 0.03 -4.50 7.53
N ILE A 29 0.27 -3.31 6.95
CA ILE A 29 0.34 -3.08 5.51
C ILE A 29 1.75 -2.66 5.10
N ALA A 30 2.34 -3.37 4.14
CA ALA A 30 3.58 -2.98 3.47
C ALA A 30 3.28 -2.54 2.03
N ALA A 31 3.47 -1.25 1.73
CA ALA A 31 3.32 -0.69 0.39
C ALA A 31 4.67 -0.74 -0.36
N VAL A 32 4.74 -1.52 -1.43
CA VAL A 32 5.98 -1.71 -2.21
C VAL A 32 5.95 -0.87 -3.48
N VAL A 33 6.96 -0.02 -3.61
CA VAL A 33 7.16 0.89 -4.74
C VAL A 33 8.42 0.50 -5.53
N ARG A 34 8.49 0.91 -6.80
CA ARG A 34 9.65 0.62 -7.67
C ARG A 34 10.86 1.49 -7.34
N SER A 35 10.64 2.72 -6.90
CA SER A 35 11.66 3.69 -6.56
C SER A 35 11.20 4.45 -5.33
N GLU A 36 12.13 4.73 -4.41
CA GLU A 36 11.85 5.44 -3.15
C GLU A 36 11.15 6.77 -3.40
N GLU A 37 11.59 7.51 -4.44
CA GLU A 37 11.01 8.79 -4.86
C GLU A 37 9.51 8.73 -5.19
N LYS A 38 8.99 7.55 -5.55
CA LYS A 38 7.54 7.38 -5.81
C LYS A 38 6.75 7.05 -4.55
N GLY A 39 7.41 6.69 -3.46
CA GLY A 39 6.80 6.32 -2.17
C GLY A 39 7.09 7.29 -1.02
N ALA A 40 7.94 8.29 -1.23
CA ALA A 40 8.16 9.42 -0.31
C ALA A 40 7.01 10.43 -0.41
#